data_AF-A0A7C1XJ34-F1
#
_entry.id   AF-A0A7C1XJ34-F1
#
_cell.length_a   1.000
_cell.length_b   1.000
_cell.length_c   1.000
_cell.angle_alpha   90.00
_cell.angle_beta   90.00
_cell.angle_gamma   90.00
#
_symmetry.space_group_name_H-M   'P 1'
#
loop_
_entity.id
_entity.type
_entity.pdbx_description
1 polymer ?
#
loop_
_entity_poly.entity_id
_entity_poly.type
_entity_poly.pdbx_seq_one_letter_code
_entity_poly.pdbx_strand_id
1 'polypeptide(L)'
;MPTPSSLVPSSSSLCILGIDPGSRTTGYGVVALRDGKSTWLASGCIRLQGPDLATRLCSLLEGLETVLDTHDPDVVAVEQVFMHRNADSALKLGQARGAAVG
;
A
#
# COMPACT_ATOMS: atom_id res chain seq x y z
N MET A 1 -48.25 -5.08 4.31
CA MET A 1 -47.49 -3.83 4.06
C MET A 1 -46.35 -3.74 5.07
N PRO A 2 -45.15 -4.29 4.79
CA PRO A 2 -43.96 -4.04 5.59
C PRO A 2 -43.24 -2.75 5.14
N THR A 3 -42.65 -2.04 6.09
CA THR A 3 -41.92 -0.76 5.95
C THR A 3 -40.51 -0.94 5.36
N PRO A 4 -40.01 -0.01 4.53
CA PRO A 4 -38.64 -0.01 4.04
C PRO A 4 -37.75 0.81 4.99
N SER A 5 -37.12 0.16 5.97
CA SER A 5 -36.07 0.79 6.78
C SER A 5 -35.18 -0.26 7.43
N SER A 6 -34.12 -0.66 6.72
CA SER A 6 -32.79 -1.01 7.27
C SER A 6 -31.92 -1.67 6.20
N LEU A 7 -31.66 -0.95 5.11
CA LEU A 7 -30.51 -1.22 4.25
C LEU A 7 -29.76 0.09 4.08
N VAL A 8 -29.22 0.60 5.20
CA VAL A 8 -28.07 1.51 5.10
C VAL A 8 -26.90 0.57 4.81
N PRO A 9 -26.30 0.57 3.62
CA PRO A 9 -25.08 -0.19 3.40
C PRO A 9 -24.08 0.28 4.46
N SER A 10 -23.53 -0.65 5.23
CA SER A 10 -22.44 -0.37 6.17
C SER A 10 -21.38 0.38 5.40
N SER A 11 -21.15 1.65 5.74
CA SER A 11 -20.13 2.48 5.08
C SER A 11 -18.81 1.73 5.13
N SER A 12 -18.37 1.23 3.97
CA SER A 12 -17.16 0.45 3.85
C SER A 12 -15.98 1.37 4.16
N SER A 13 -15.31 1.11 5.27
CA SER A 13 -14.05 1.79 5.58
C SER A 13 -13.03 1.37 4.53
N LEU A 14 -12.51 2.32 3.77
CA LEU A 14 -11.49 2.09 2.75
C LEU A 14 -10.10 2.30 3.37
N CYS A 15 -9.28 1.26 3.42
CA CYS A 15 -7.88 1.34 3.84
C CYS A 15 -7.00 1.76 2.66
N ILE A 16 -6.25 2.85 2.81
CA ILE A 16 -5.39 3.40 1.78
C ILE A 16 -3.94 3.43 2.29
N LEU A 17 -3.04 2.85 1.52
CA LEU A 17 -1.59 2.95 1.70
C LEU A 17 -1.00 3.97 0.71
N GLY A 18 -0.38 5.03 1.24
CA GLY A 18 0.45 5.96 0.47
C GLY A 18 1.92 5.60 0.57
N ILE A 19 2.64 5.70 -0.54
CA ILE A 19 4.08 5.42 -0.66
C ILE A 19 4.78 6.64 -1.29
N ASP A 20 5.78 7.15 -0.58
CA ASP A 20 6.67 8.23 -1.02
C ASP A 20 8.09 7.66 -1.24
N PRO A 21 8.45 7.26 -2.48
CA PRO A 21 9.72 6.61 -2.77
C PRO A 21 10.90 7.58 -2.75
N GLY A 22 11.91 7.25 -1.96
CA GLY A 22 13.19 7.97 -1.92
C GLY A 22 14.39 7.10 -2.28
N SER A 23 15.54 7.72 -2.53
CA SER A 23 16.76 7.03 -3.01
C SER A 23 17.45 6.13 -1.99
N ARG A 24 17.22 6.39 -0.69
CA ARG A 24 17.79 5.67 0.45
C ARG A 24 16.73 5.24 1.47
N THR A 25 15.60 5.91 1.47
CA THR A 25 14.51 5.69 2.42
C THR A 25 13.21 5.95 1.67
N THR A 26 12.26 5.03 1.75
CA THR A 26 10.91 5.19 1.22
C THR A 26 9.94 5.39 2.39
N GLY A 27 9.20 6.49 2.39
CA GLY A 27 8.14 6.74 3.36
C GLY A 27 6.88 5.96 3.01
N TYR A 28 6.12 5.56 4.03
CA TYR A 28 4.77 5.05 3.85
C TYR A 28 3.81 5.59 4.92
N GLY A 29 2.54 5.66 4.55
CA GLY A 29 1.46 6.04 5.46
C GLY A 29 0.19 5.27 5.14
N VAL A 30 -0.54 4.87 6.18
CA VAL A 30 -1.80 4.12 6.07
C VAL A 30 -2.91 4.92 6.72
N VAL A 31 -4.00 5.10 6.00
CA VAL A 31 -5.20 5.82 6.47
C VAL A 31 -6.45 5.02 6.18
N ALA A 32 -7.41 5.04 7.10
CA ALA A 32 -8.77 4.58 6.85
C ALA A 32 -9.65 5.76 6.44
N LEU A 33 -10.37 5.64 5.34
CA LEU A 33 -11.37 6.60 4.89
C LEU A 33 -12.75 6.01 5.15
N ARG A 34 -13.55 6.70 5.98
CA ARG A 34 -14.94 6.33 6.26
C ARG A 34 -15.80 7.59 6.29
N ASP A 35 -16.89 7.59 5.52
CA ASP A 35 -17.83 8.72 5.47
C ASP A 35 -17.14 10.07 5.19
N GLY A 36 -16.12 10.06 4.30
CA GLY A 36 -15.34 11.25 3.95
C GLY A 36 -14.35 11.72 5.02
N LYS A 37 -14.22 11.01 6.14
CA LYS A 37 -13.24 11.28 7.20
C LYS A 37 -12.06 10.34 7.10
N SER A 38 -10.85 10.90 7.04
CA SER A 38 -9.62 10.13 7.12
C SER A 38 -9.20 9.93 8.58
N THR A 39 -8.80 8.72 8.92
CA THR A 39 -8.24 8.34 10.21
C THR A 39 -6.84 7.78 9.97
N TRP A 40 -5.85 8.32 10.65
CA TRP A 40 -4.50 7.77 10.62
C TRP A 40 -4.47 6.38 11.26
N LEU A 41 -3.84 5.42 10.58
CA LEU A 41 -3.66 4.05 11.09
C LEU A 41 -2.20 3.76 11.42
N ALA A 42 -1.29 4.08 10.49
CA ALA A 42 0.14 3.86 10.66
C ALA A 42 0.95 4.75 9.73
N SER A 43 2.21 4.94 10.03
CA SER A 43 3.19 5.50 9.10
C SER A 43 4.59 5.08 9.50
N GLY A 44 5.51 5.11 8.56
CA GLY A 44 6.89 4.71 8.81
C GLY A 44 7.78 4.96 7.61
N CYS A 45 8.97 4.38 7.67
CA CYS A 45 9.91 4.44 6.57
C CYS A 45 10.67 3.13 6.41
N ILE A 46 10.82 2.70 5.15
CA ILE A 46 11.60 1.54 4.76
C ILE A 46 12.99 2.06 4.35
N ARG A 47 14.02 1.65 5.09
CA ARG A 47 15.40 2.01 4.79
C ARG A 47 15.98 1.05 3.77
N LEU A 48 16.29 1.57 2.59
CA LEU A 48 16.80 0.78 1.48
C LEU A 48 18.25 0.37 1.74
N GLN A 49 18.51 -0.93 1.79
CA GLN A 49 19.84 -1.47 2.00
C GLN A 49 20.49 -1.86 0.67
N GLY A 50 21.82 -1.72 0.59
CA GLY A 50 22.62 -2.25 -0.51
C GLY A 50 23.38 -1.22 -1.33
N PRO A 51 24.42 -1.68 -2.06
CA PRO A 51 25.35 -0.82 -2.78
C PRO A 51 24.74 -0.26 -4.07
N ASP A 52 23.90 -1.03 -4.74
CA ASP A 52 23.33 -0.73 -6.05
C ASP A 52 21.79 -0.62 -6.02
N LEU A 53 21.22 -0.15 -7.13
CA LEU A 53 19.78 0.08 -7.25
C LEU A 53 18.97 -1.22 -7.15
N ALA A 54 19.44 -2.33 -7.73
CA ALA A 54 18.68 -3.57 -7.74
C ALA A 54 18.54 -4.13 -6.32
N THR A 55 19.64 -4.15 -5.55
CA THR A 55 19.62 -4.58 -4.15
C THR A 55 18.70 -3.70 -3.30
N ARG A 56 18.72 -2.37 -3.52
CA ARG A 56 17.82 -1.44 -2.83
C ARG A 56 16.35 -1.67 -3.17
N LEU A 57 16.04 -2.02 -4.41
CA LEU A 57 14.69 -2.35 -4.84
C LEU A 57 14.21 -3.67 -4.22
N CYS A 58 15.08 -4.67 -4.08
CA CYS A 58 14.76 -5.90 -3.33
C CYS A 58 14.44 -5.57 -1.86
N SER A 59 15.29 -4.77 -1.21
CA SER A 59 15.06 -4.32 0.16
C SER A 59 13.77 -3.50 0.31
N LEU A 60 13.41 -2.68 -0.69
CA LEU A 60 12.13 -1.98 -0.72
C LEU A 60 10.95 -2.95 -0.81
N LEU A 61 11.04 -3.93 -1.73
CA LEU A 61 10.01 -4.93 -1.96
C LEU A 61 9.70 -5.73 -0.69
N GLU A 62 10.73 -6.24 -0.02
CA GLU A 62 10.58 -6.99 1.25
C GLU A 62 9.92 -6.14 2.34
N GLY A 63 10.33 -4.87 2.45
CA GLY A 63 9.72 -3.93 3.39
C GLY A 63 8.26 -3.63 3.05
N LEU A 64 7.92 -3.49 1.77
CA LEU A 64 6.55 -3.25 1.32
C LEU A 64 5.67 -4.49 1.47
N GLU A 65 6.17 -5.69 1.20
CA GLU A 65 5.46 -6.95 1.47
C GLU A 65 5.02 -7.00 2.95
N THR A 66 5.92 -6.66 3.87
CA THR A 66 5.60 -6.60 5.30
C THR A 66 4.48 -5.59 5.61
N VAL A 67 4.51 -4.41 5.00
CA VAL A 67 3.48 -3.36 5.20
C VAL A 67 2.13 -3.78 4.61
N LEU A 68 2.15 -4.40 3.43
CA LEU A 68 0.96 -4.92 2.76
C LEU A 68 0.32 -6.04 3.59
N ASP A 69 1.09 -7.03 4.04
CA ASP A 69 0.60 -8.14 4.87
C ASP A 69 0.06 -7.66 6.23
N THR A 70 0.65 -6.60 6.79
CA THR A 70 0.24 -6.06 8.09
C THR A 70 -1.07 -5.27 8.01
N HIS A 71 -1.28 -4.53 6.92
CA HIS A 71 -2.35 -3.54 6.84
C HIS A 71 -3.46 -3.88 5.83
N ASP A 72 -3.24 -4.86 4.95
CA ASP A 72 -4.17 -5.32 3.92
C ASP A 72 -4.93 -4.16 3.23
N PRO A 73 -4.21 -3.18 2.63
CA PRO A 73 -4.85 -1.98 2.12
C PRO A 73 -5.68 -2.28 0.85
N ASP A 74 -6.88 -1.69 0.77
CA ASP A 74 -7.74 -1.76 -0.40
C ASP A 74 -7.14 -1.01 -1.61
N VAL A 75 -6.39 0.07 -1.33
CA VAL A 75 -5.82 0.96 -2.34
C VAL A 75 -4.39 1.32 -1.99
N VAL A 76 -3.51 1.30 -2.99
CA VAL A 76 -2.12 1.77 -2.87
C VAL A 76 -1.89 2.95 -3.80
N ALA A 77 -1.41 4.07 -3.25
CA ALA A 77 -1.02 5.28 -3.98
C ALA A 77 0.50 5.46 -3.91
N VAL A 78 1.16 5.68 -5.05
CA VAL A 78 2.63 5.81 -5.14
C VAL A 78 2.99 7.07 -5.92
N GLU A 79 3.90 7.89 -5.39
CA GLU A 79 4.39 9.07 -6.12
C GLU A 79 5.29 8.68 -7.31
N GLN A 80 5.11 9.35 -8.46
CA GLN A 80 5.75 8.98 -9.75
C GLN A 80 7.26 9.26 -9.86
N VAL A 81 7.91 9.82 -8.82
CA VAL A 81 9.08 10.70 -9.04
C VAL A 81 10.40 9.98 -9.42
N PHE A 82 10.61 8.68 -9.17
CA PHE A 82 11.93 8.06 -9.49
C PHE A 82 11.96 6.59 -9.95
N MET A 83 10.82 5.92 -10.10
CA MET A 83 10.78 4.47 -10.24
C MET A 83 10.39 3.93 -11.63
N HIS A 84 10.42 4.78 -12.66
CA HIS A 84 9.82 4.54 -13.98
C HIS A 84 10.38 3.35 -14.79
N ARG A 85 11.38 2.62 -14.29
CA ARG A 85 11.89 1.40 -14.96
C ARG A 85 11.60 0.09 -14.25
N ASN A 86 11.33 0.07 -12.94
CA ASN A 86 11.31 -1.20 -12.19
C ASN A 86 10.23 -1.34 -11.11
N ALA A 87 9.61 -0.25 -10.60
CA ALA A 87 8.53 -0.42 -9.60
C ALA A 87 7.27 -1.04 -10.21
N ASP A 88 7.00 -0.78 -11.48
CA ASP A 88 5.87 -1.41 -12.17
C ASP A 88 6.06 -2.94 -12.29
N SER A 89 7.32 -3.41 -12.37
CA SER A 89 7.63 -4.85 -12.31
C SER A 89 7.56 -5.41 -10.89
N ALA A 90 7.99 -4.63 -9.89
CA ALA A 90 7.93 -4.97 -8.47
C ALA A 90 6.48 -5.10 -7.96
N LEU A 91 5.62 -4.13 -8.30
CA LEU A 91 4.18 -4.14 -8.01
C LEU A 91 3.47 -5.27 -8.74
N LYS A 92 3.79 -5.51 -10.02
CA LYS A 92 3.25 -6.67 -10.77
C LYS A 92 3.71 -8.00 -10.19
N LEU A 93 4.94 -8.10 -9.67
CA LEU A 93 5.44 -9.31 -9.01
C LEU A 93 4.73 -9.58 -7.69
N GLY A 94 4.47 -8.53 -6.89
CA GLY A 94 3.65 -8.63 -5.68
C GLY A 94 2.21 -9.06 -5.98
N GLN A 95 1.58 -8.48 -7.02
CA GLN A 95 0.26 -8.93 -7.50
C GLN A 95 0.28 -10.38 -7.98
N ALA A 96 1.32 -10.81 -8.70
CA ALA A 96 1.45 -12.17 -9.19
C ALA A 96 1.68 -13.18 -8.05
N ARG A 97 2.45 -12.82 -7.00
CA ARG A 97 2.57 -13.64 -5.79
C ARG A 97 1.24 -13.75 -5.04
N GLY A 98 0.51 -12.64 -4.87
CA GLY A 98 -0.82 -12.64 -4.25
C GLY A 98 -1.84 -13.49 -5.01
N ALA A 99 -1.77 -13.53 -6.35
CA ALA A 99 -2.62 -14.39 -7.17
C ALA A 99 -2.21 -15.88 -7.17
N ALA A 100 -0.95 -16.19 -6.85
CA ALA A 100 -0.44 -17.57 -6.83
C ALA A 100 -0.61 -18.28 -5.47
N VAL A 101 -1.02 -17.56 -4.42
CA VAL A 101 -1.31 -18.09 -3.07
C VAL A 101 -2.81 -17.90 -2.72
N GLY A 102 -3.66 -17.70 -3.72
CA GLY A 102 -5.13 -17.69 -3.59
C GLY A 102 -5.74 -19.08 -3.79
#